data_AF-A0A257P6I1-F1
#
_entry.id   AF-A0A257P6I1-F1
#
_cell.length_a   1.000
_cell.length_b   1.000
_cell.length_c   1.000
_cell.angle_alpha   90.00
_cell.angle_beta   90.00
_cell.angle_gamma   90.00
#
_symmetry.space_group_name_H-M   'P 1'
#
loop_
_entity.id
_entity.type
_entity.pdbx_description
1 polymer ?
#
loop_
_entity_poly.entity_id
_entity_poly.type
_entity_poly.pdbx_seq_one_letter_code
_entity_poly.pdbx_strand_id
1 'polypeptide(L)'
;MGGFGEQVRIGPDLTARESRDGLIYEERVTKPNAAQVVARLESAGATLLALPGRGHSTKLRQMRFDIVHTALEAYGWAPPPLRAPTPGATAISDMDTVIGWLRFIPDGNFVMRRVVGARALVHPLTCRHLFTWRRLGATLRADHKSVQRWHGQGVAMIVAGLLAEG
;
A
#
# COMPACT_ATOMS: atom_id res chain seq x y z
N MET A 1 47.52 -6.92 18.31
CA MET A 1 46.63 -5.74 18.22
C MET A 1 45.86 -5.81 16.91
N GLY A 2 44.69 -6.44 16.91
CA GLY A 2 43.82 -6.54 15.72
C GLY A 2 42.64 -5.59 15.89
N GLY A 3 42.57 -4.55 15.04
CA GLY A 3 41.53 -3.54 15.07
C GLY A 3 40.17 -4.15 14.72
N PHE A 4 39.20 -3.93 15.60
CA PHE A 4 37.79 -4.24 15.38
C PHE A 4 37.25 -3.31 14.29
N GLY A 5 36.69 -3.88 13.22
CA GLY A 5 35.97 -3.11 12.19
C GLY A 5 34.79 -2.38 12.81
N GLU A 6 34.86 -1.06 12.81
CA GLU A 6 33.85 -0.17 13.36
C GLU A 6 32.58 -0.25 12.51
N GLN A 7 31.42 -0.47 13.15
CA GLN A 7 30.14 -0.52 12.46
C GLN A 7 29.60 0.90 12.32
N VAL A 8 29.38 1.36 11.10
CA VAL A 8 28.82 2.69 10.83
C VAL A 8 27.33 2.53 10.48
N ARG A 9 26.46 3.20 11.25
CA ARG A 9 25.01 3.23 11.00
C ARG A 9 24.71 4.24 9.89
N ILE A 10 24.16 3.77 8.77
CA ILE A 10 23.82 4.61 7.59
C ILE A 10 22.31 4.93 7.54
N GLY A 11 21.48 4.18 8.27
CA GLY A 11 20.04 4.44 8.41
C GLY A 11 19.38 3.50 9.44
N PRO A 12 18.05 3.56 9.63
CA PRO A 12 17.35 2.68 10.56
C PRO A 12 17.47 1.20 10.20
N ASP A 13 17.65 0.90 8.90
CA ASP A 13 17.67 -0.47 8.36
C ASP A 13 19.00 -0.85 7.67
N LEU A 14 20.02 0.03 7.71
CA LEU A 14 21.32 -0.17 7.02
C LEU A 14 22.50 0.07 7.96
N THR A 15 23.31 -0.97 8.16
CA THR A 15 24.62 -0.91 8.82
C THR A 15 25.71 -1.29 7.83
N ALA A 16 26.68 -0.40 7.63
CA ALA A 16 27.87 -0.71 6.87
C ALA A 16 28.92 -1.33 7.80
N ARG A 17 29.59 -2.38 7.32
CA ARG A 17 30.79 -2.92 7.96
C ARG A 17 31.96 -2.71 7.01
N GLU A 18 32.98 -1.99 7.47
CA GLU A 18 34.23 -1.84 6.71
C GLU A 18 34.96 -3.19 6.66
N SER A 19 35.15 -3.73 5.45
CA SER A 19 36.06 -4.82 5.16
C SER A 19 37.32 -4.26 4.49
N ARG A 20 38.46 -4.96 4.61
CA ARG A 20 39.76 -4.53 4.06
C ARG A 20 39.76 -4.31 2.53
N ASP A 21 38.76 -4.84 1.81
CA ASP A 21 38.62 -4.77 0.34
C ASP A 21 37.44 -3.88 -0.15
N GLY A 22 36.77 -3.13 0.73
CA GLY A 22 35.68 -2.21 0.37
C GLY A 22 34.40 -2.40 1.19
N LEU A 23 33.46 -1.46 1.04
CA LEU A 23 32.16 -1.44 1.73
C LEU A 23 31.29 -2.62 1.29
N ILE A 24 31.04 -3.56 2.21
CA ILE A 24 30.02 -4.59 2.04
C ILE A 24 28.73 -4.09 2.71
N TYR A 25 27.68 -3.92 1.92
CA TYR A 25 26.34 -3.64 2.43
C TYR A 25 25.74 -4.95 2.95
N GLU A 26 25.75 -5.15 4.27
CA GLU A 26 24.96 -6.22 4.89
C GLU A 26 23.51 -5.75 5.02
N GLU A 27 22.66 -6.20 4.10
CA GLU A 27 21.21 -6.05 4.25
C GLU A 27 20.75 -6.92 5.42
N ARG A 28 20.46 -6.29 6.57
CA ARG A 28 19.85 -7.00 7.69
C ARG A 28 18.40 -7.30 7.32
N VAL A 29 18.08 -8.58 7.18
CA VAL A 29 16.69 -9.06 7.13
C VAL A 29 16.07 -8.76 8.50
N THR A 30 15.46 -7.59 8.63
CA THR A 30 14.76 -7.19 9.85
C THR A 30 13.46 -7.96 9.91
N LYS A 31 13.21 -8.62 11.04
CA LYS A 31 11.96 -9.37 11.26
C LYS A 31 10.76 -8.44 11.02
N PRO A 32 9.73 -8.89 10.29
CA PRO A 32 8.58 -8.06 9.98
C PRO A 32 7.93 -7.56 11.26
N ASN A 33 7.85 -6.25 11.42
CA ASN A 33 7.17 -5.62 12.55
C ASN A 33 5.81 -5.02 12.12
N ALA A 34 4.94 -4.77 13.09
CA ALA A 34 3.58 -4.29 12.82
C ALA A 34 3.56 -2.94 12.07
N ALA A 35 4.47 -2.01 12.39
CA ALA A 35 4.54 -0.71 11.74
C ALA A 35 4.94 -0.82 10.26
N GLN A 36 5.93 -1.66 9.96
CA GLN A 36 6.36 -1.97 8.60
C GLN A 36 5.25 -2.64 7.80
N VAL A 37 4.52 -3.59 8.40
CA VAL A 37 3.37 -4.24 7.75
C VAL A 37 2.28 -3.22 7.42
N VAL A 38 1.94 -2.33 8.36
CA VAL A 38 0.96 -1.26 8.11
C VAL A 38 1.43 -0.32 7.00
N ALA A 39 2.68 0.14 7.05
CA ALA A 39 3.23 1.02 6.02
C ALA A 39 3.20 0.37 4.63
N ARG A 40 3.53 -0.92 4.53
CA ARG A 40 3.46 -1.66 3.26
C ARG A 40 2.03 -1.82 2.77
N LEU A 41 1.08 -2.14 3.66
CA LEU A 41 -0.35 -2.20 3.33
C LEU A 41 -0.87 -0.86 2.81
N GLU A 42 -0.48 0.25 3.45
CA GLU A 42 -0.83 1.60 3.02
C GLU A 42 -0.26 1.96 1.65
N SER A 43 1.01 1.64 1.39
CA SER A 43 1.64 1.79 0.07
C SER A 43 0.96 0.94 -1.00
N ALA A 44 0.60 -0.31 -0.68
CA ALA A 44 -0.14 -1.19 -1.58
C ALA A 44 -1.55 -0.64 -1.87
N GLY A 45 -2.27 -0.15 -0.86
CA GLY A 45 -3.59 0.46 -1.06
C GLY A 45 -3.55 1.76 -1.85
N ALA A 46 -2.51 2.58 -1.69
CA ALA A 46 -2.28 3.75 -2.53
C ALA A 46 -2.01 3.36 -3.99
N THR A 47 -1.22 2.31 -4.21
CA THR A 47 -0.95 1.74 -5.53
C THR A 47 -2.24 1.23 -6.18
N LEU A 48 -3.06 0.49 -5.43
CA LEU A 48 -4.35 -0.02 -5.88
C LEU A 48 -5.29 1.11 -6.33
N LEU A 49 -5.33 2.21 -5.57
CA LEU A 49 -6.15 3.39 -5.91
C LEU A 49 -5.56 4.24 -7.05
N ALA A 50 -4.27 4.09 -7.36
CA ALA A 50 -3.62 4.72 -8.50
C ALA A 50 -3.79 3.92 -9.80
N LEU A 51 -4.26 2.67 -9.72
CA LEU A 51 -4.59 1.89 -10.92
C LEU A 51 -5.70 2.58 -11.73
N PRO A 52 -5.58 2.58 -13.06
CA PRO A 52 -6.62 3.15 -13.90
C PRO A 52 -7.90 2.32 -13.78
N GLY A 53 -8.98 2.94 -13.30
CA GLY A 53 -10.30 2.28 -13.15
C GLY A 53 -10.96 1.84 -14.46
N ARG A 54 -10.33 2.09 -15.61
CA ARG A 54 -10.69 1.54 -16.92
C ARG A 54 -9.42 1.16 -17.66
N GLY A 55 -9.48 0.05 -18.39
CA GLY A 55 -8.39 -0.39 -19.27
C GLY A 55 -8.13 0.57 -20.42
N HIS A 56 -7.36 0.09 -21.40
CA HIS A 56 -6.97 0.89 -22.55
C HIS A 56 -8.22 1.37 -23.30
N SER A 57 -8.29 2.68 -23.57
CA SER A 57 -9.40 3.30 -24.27
C SER A 57 -8.96 3.82 -25.62
N THR A 58 -9.78 3.60 -26.66
CA THR A 58 -9.59 4.19 -27.99
C THR A 58 -9.98 5.67 -28.05
N LYS A 59 -10.40 6.27 -26.92
CA LYS A 59 -10.88 7.66 -26.85
C LYS A 59 -9.93 8.65 -27.52
N LEU A 60 -8.62 8.57 -27.27
CA LEU A 60 -7.64 9.44 -27.93
C LEU A 60 -7.58 9.25 -29.45
N ARG A 61 -7.76 8.01 -29.93
CA ARG A 61 -7.82 7.72 -31.37
C ARG A 61 -9.13 8.20 -32.00
N GLN A 62 -10.22 8.18 -31.24
CA GLN A 62 -11.55 8.65 -31.68
C GLN A 62 -11.65 10.18 -31.68
N MET A 63 -10.86 10.88 -30.85
CA MET A 63 -10.77 12.34 -30.85
C MET A 63 -10.24 12.94 -32.17
N ARG A 64 -9.76 12.13 -33.13
CA ARG A 64 -9.37 12.66 -34.45
C ARG A 64 -10.55 12.94 -35.38
N PHE A 65 -11.77 12.57 -35.00
CA PHE A 65 -12.96 12.72 -35.83
C PHE A 65 -13.74 13.96 -35.42
N ASP A 66 -13.98 14.87 -36.36
CA ASP A 66 -14.67 16.14 -36.10
C ASP A 66 -16.07 15.95 -35.51
N ILE A 67 -16.78 14.89 -35.92
CA ILE A 67 -18.11 14.56 -35.37
C ILE A 67 -18.07 14.26 -33.86
N VAL A 68 -16.95 13.75 -33.35
CA VAL A 68 -16.75 13.48 -31.92
C VAL A 68 -16.47 14.79 -31.17
N HIS A 69 -15.76 15.73 -31.79
CA HIS A 69 -15.57 17.08 -31.24
C HIS A 69 -16.90 17.83 -31.12
N THR A 70 -17.69 17.86 -32.20
CA THR A 70 -19.02 18.51 -32.21
C THR A 70 -19.96 17.90 -31.17
N ALA A 71 -19.94 16.57 -31.00
CA ALA A 71 -20.74 15.90 -29.97
C ALA A 71 -20.29 16.24 -28.54
N LEU A 72 -18.98 16.38 -28.29
CA LEU A 72 -18.43 16.76 -26.98
C LEU A 72 -18.73 18.21 -26.61
N GLU A 73 -18.70 19.11 -27.58
CA GLU A 73 -19.07 20.51 -27.40
C GLU A 73 -20.58 20.66 -27.14
N ALA A 74 -21.42 19.91 -27.85
CA ALA A 74 -22.88 19.98 -27.72
C ALA A 74 -23.43 19.35 -26.42
N TYR A 75 -22.78 18.32 -25.86
CA TYR A 75 -23.27 17.55 -24.70
C TYR A 75 -22.55 17.84 -23.37
N GLY A 76 -21.70 18.87 -23.32
CA GLY A 76 -21.07 19.33 -22.09
C GLY A 76 -19.83 18.50 -21.73
N TRP A 77 -18.66 19.05 -22.05
CA TRP A 77 -17.39 18.54 -21.55
C TRP A 77 -17.24 18.87 -20.07
N ALA A 78 -17.05 17.84 -19.23
CA ALA A 78 -16.63 18.01 -17.84
C ALA A 78 -15.12 17.69 -17.72
N PRO A 79 -14.33 18.52 -17.00
CA PRO A 79 -12.92 18.24 -16.80
C PRO A 79 -12.74 16.90 -16.09
N PRO A 80 -11.84 16.03 -16.57
CA PRO A 80 -11.57 14.77 -15.89
C PRO A 80 -11.00 15.08 -14.49
N PRO A 81 -11.40 14.32 -13.45
CA PRO A 81 -10.84 14.48 -12.12
C PRO A 81 -9.33 14.24 -12.15
N LEU A 82 -8.59 14.99 -11.34
CA LEU A 82 -7.14 14.83 -11.18
C LEU A 82 -6.83 13.38 -10.76
N ARG A 83 -5.99 12.70 -11.55
CA ARG A 83 -5.60 11.31 -11.30
C ARG A 83 -4.19 11.24 -10.76
N ALA A 84 -3.96 10.24 -9.90
CA ALA A 84 -2.62 9.86 -9.51
C ALA A 84 -1.83 9.30 -10.71
N PRO A 85 -0.49 9.43 -10.70
CA PRO A 85 0.35 8.80 -11.72
C PRO A 85 0.14 7.29 -11.69
N THR A 86 0.08 6.67 -12.88
CA THR A 86 -0.07 5.22 -13.00
C THR A 86 1.16 4.52 -12.40
N PRO A 87 0.99 3.54 -11.51
CA PRO A 87 2.11 2.86 -10.87
C PRO A 87 2.89 2.00 -11.87
N GLY A 88 4.18 1.82 -11.61
CA GLY A 88 5.05 0.92 -12.37
C GLY A 88 4.78 -0.56 -12.05
N ALA A 89 5.27 -1.46 -12.91
CA ALA A 89 5.03 -2.91 -12.78
C ALA A 89 5.53 -3.49 -11.45
N THR A 90 6.69 -3.06 -10.96
CA THR A 90 7.25 -3.48 -9.66
C THR A 90 6.32 -3.15 -8.50
N ALA A 91 5.80 -1.92 -8.46
CA ALA A 91 4.84 -1.48 -7.45
C ALA A 91 3.54 -2.29 -7.49
N ILE A 92 3.10 -2.71 -8.69
CA ILE A 92 1.93 -3.58 -8.86
C ILE A 92 2.21 -4.98 -8.31
N SER A 93 3.36 -5.58 -8.63
CA SER A 93 3.74 -6.90 -8.09
C SER A 93 3.89 -6.90 -6.57
N ASP A 94 4.48 -5.83 -6.01
CA ASP A 94 4.58 -5.63 -4.57
C ASP A 94 3.20 -5.47 -3.92
N MET A 95 2.31 -4.70 -4.56
CA MET A 95 0.92 -4.55 -4.14
C MET A 95 0.20 -5.90 -4.08
N ASP A 96 0.26 -6.72 -5.14
CA ASP A 96 -0.40 -8.02 -5.17
C ASP A 96 0.08 -8.93 -4.04
N THR A 97 1.40 -8.94 -3.79
CA THR A 97 2.02 -9.68 -2.69
C THR A 97 1.50 -9.22 -1.34
N VAL A 98 1.52 -7.91 -1.09
CA VAL A 98 1.13 -7.31 0.20
C VAL A 98 -0.37 -7.44 0.46
N ILE A 99 -1.22 -7.23 -0.56
CA ILE A 99 -2.66 -7.46 -0.44
C ILE A 99 -2.96 -8.94 -0.16
N GLY A 100 -2.16 -9.85 -0.71
CA GLY A 100 -2.21 -11.28 -0.43
C GLY A 100 -2.06 -11.63 1.05
N TRP A 101 -1.35 -10.82 1.84
CA TRP A 101 -1.16 -11.06 3.28
C TRP A 101 -2.46 -11.05 4.09
N LEU A 102 -3.54 -10.45 3.57
CA LEU A 102 -4.86 -10.52 4.19
C LEU A 102 -5.36 -11.98 4.37
N ARG A 103 -4.77 -12.96 3.68
CA ARG A 103 -5.04 -14.39 3.86
C ARG A 103 -4.67 -14.93 5.24
N PHE A 104 -3.71 -14.31 5.94
CA PHE A 104 -3.28 -14.75 7.27
C PHE A 104 -4.33 -14.51 8.37
N ILE A 105 -5.32 -13.66 8.10
CA ILE A 105 -6.44 -13.45 9.01
C ILE A 105 -7.45 -14.59 8.75
N PRO A 106 -7.78 -15.46 9.71
CA PRO A 106 -8.69 -16.59 9.48
C PRO A 106 -10.07 -16.16 8.93
N ASP A 107 -10.74 -17.04 8.19
CA ASP A 107 -12.04 -16.73 7.56
C ASP A 107 -13.14 -16.38 8.58
N GLY A 108 -13.10 -16.99 9.77
CA GLY A 108 -13.99 -16.64 10.89
C GLY A 108 -13.83 -15.18 11.37
N ASN A 109 -12.71 -14.53 11.05
CA ASN A 109 -12.38 -13.15 11.44
C ASN A 109 -12.60 -12.15 10.29
N PHE A 110 -13.62 -12.35 9.46
CA PHE A 110 -13.91 -11.52 8.28
C PHE A 110 -14.03 -10.01 8.59
N VAL A 111 -14.53 -9.63 9.78
CA VAL A 111 -14.62 -8.23 10.21
C VAL A 111 -13.21 -7.63 10.35
N MET A 112 -12.27 -8.34 10.96
CA MET A 112 -10.89 -7.88 11.10
C MET A 112 -10.23 -7.74 9.73
N ARG A 113 -10.44 -8.71 8.83
CA ARG A 113 -9.92 -8.64 7.47
C ARG A 113 -10.46 -7.42 6.70
N ARG A 114 -11.76 -7.13 6.82
CA ARG A 114 -12.36 -5.92 6.25
C ARG A 114 -11.76 -4.65 6.84
N VAL A 115 -11.59 -4.59 8.16
CA VAL A 115 -11.01 -3.42 8.82
C VAL A 115 -9.59 -3.18 8.34
N VAL A 116 -8.73 -4.20 8.33
CA VAL A 116 -7.34 -4.08 7.86
C VAL A 116 -7.30 -3.67 6.37
N GLY A 117 -8.06 -4.36 5.51
CA GLY A 117 -8.13 -4.03 4.09
C GLY A 117 -8.66 -2.62 3.82
N ALA A 118 -9.68 -2.16 4.55
CA ALA A 118 -10.20 -0.80 4.39
C ALA A 118 -9.23 0.27 4.89
N ARG A 119 -8.44 -0.02 5.93
CA ARG A 119 -7.44 0.90 6.48
C ARG A 119 -6.23 1.04 5.56
N ALA A 120 -5.88 -0.01 4.82
CA ALA A 120 -4.84 0.00 3.79
C ALA A 120 -5.14 1.03 2.66
N LEU A 121 -6.41 1.35 2.41
CA LEU A 121 -6.80 2.27 1.33
C LEU A 121 -6.47 3.74 1.68
N VAL A 122 -5.27 4.17 1.30
CA VAL A 122 -4.77 5.54 1.40
C VAL A 122 -4.83 6.23 0.04
N HIS A 123 -5.41 7.42 0.00
CA HIS A 123 -5.50 8.21 -1.22
C HIS A 123 -4.09 8.60 -1.72
N PRO A 124 -3.69 8.23 -2.95
CA PRO A 124 -2.32 8.37 -3.43
C PRO A 124 -1.80 9.82 -3.51
N LEU A 125 -2.68 10.80 -3.79
CA LEU A 125 -2.28 12.22 -3.86
C LEU A 125 -2.30 12.97 -2.53
N THR A 126 -3.20 12.60 -1.61
CA THR A 126 -3.42 13.36 -0.37
C THR A 126 -2.86 12.65 0.86
N CYS A 127 -2.43 11.39 0.70
CA CYS A 127 -1.97 10.50 1.76
C CYS A 127 -2.99 10.34 2.90
N ARG A 128 -4.27 10.62 2.63
CA ARG A 128 -5.36 10.47 3.61
C ARG A 128 -6.04 9.13 3.42
N HIS A 129 -6.41 8.50 4.53
CA HIS A 129 -7.20 7.29 4.48
C HIS A 129 -8.61 7.53 3.97
N LEU A 130 -9.06 6.68 3.06
CA LEU A 130 -10.41 6.73 2.51
C LEU A 130 -11.48 6.37 3.56
N PHE A 131 -11.11 5.46 4.47
CA PHE A 131 -11.94 5.00 5.58
C PHE A 131 -11.32 5.43 6.92
N THR A 132 -11.84 6.51 7.49
CA THR A 132 -11.49 6.97 8.84
C THR A 132 -12.05 6.01 9.89
N TRP A 133 -11.47 6.00 11.10
CA TRP A 133 -11.92 5.15 12.20
C TRP A 133 -13.40 5.34 12.54
N ARG A 134 -13.87 6.59 12.59
CA ARG A 134 -15.28 6.90 12.86
C ARG A 134 -16.20 6.41 11.74
N ARG A 135 -15.78 6.55 10.48
CA ARG A 135 -16.53 6.03 9.32
C ARG A 135 -16.66 4.51 9.40
N LEU A 136 -15.58 3.80 9.71
CA LEU A 136 -15.60 2.35 9.89
C LEU A 136 -16.49 1.93 11.07
N GLY A 137 -16.40 2.63 12.21
CA GLY A 137 -17.28 2.39 13.35
C GLY A 137 -18.75 2.52 12.98
N ALA A 138 -19.12 3.59 12.26
CA ALA A 138 -20.49 3.78 11.78
C ALA A 138 -20.93 2.66 10.81
N THR A 139 -20.09 2.30 9.83
CA THR A 139 -20.41 1.24 8.86
C THR A 139 -20.55 -0.14 9.51
N LEU A 140 -19.73 -0.43 10.52
CA LEU A 140 -19.71 -1.72 11.23
C LEU A 140 -20.63 -1.74 12.45
N ARG A 141 -21.31 -0.62 12.75
CA ARG A 141 -22.12 -0.43 13.97
C ARG A 141 -21.36 -0.77 15.25
N ALA A 142 -20.10 -0.34 15.33
CA ALA A 142 -19.21 -0.58 16.45
C ALA A 142 -18.53 0.73 16.88
N ASP A 143 -18.09 0.79 18.15
CA ASP A 143 -17.28 1.92 18.58
C ASP A 143 -15.92 1.93 17.86
N HIS A 144 -15.44 3.12 17.54
CA HIS A 144 -14.19 3.33 16.82
C HIS A 144 -12.96 2.80 17.57
N LYS A 145 -12.98 2.71 18.91
CA LYS A 145 -11.91 2.07 19.70
C LYS A 145 -11.89 0.57 19.51
N SER A 146 -13.06 -0.06 19.44
CA SER A 146 -13.17 -1.49 19.10
C SER A 146 -12.62 -1.77 17.71
N VAL A 147 -12.92 -0.91 16.73
CA VAL A 147 -12.37 -1.02 15.37
C VAL A 147 -10.84 -0.87 15.36
N GLN A 148 -10.29 0.09 16.12
CA GLN A 148 -8.82 0.24 16.27
C GLN A 148 -8.18 -1.01 16.88
N ARG A 149 -8.82 -1.60 17.89
CA ARG A 149 -8.36 -2.85 18.51
C ARG A 149 -8.38 -4.01 17.51
N TRP A 150 -9.48 -4.19 16.77
CA TRP A 150 -9.59 -5.22 15.74
C TRP A 150 -8.55 -5.05 14.63
N HIS A 151 -8.26 -3.81 14.24
CA HIS A 151 -7.17 -3.54 13.30
C HIS A 151 -5.82 -4.00 13.85
N GLY A 152 -5.48 -3.64 15.10
CA GLY A 152 -4.24 -4.07 15.75
C GLY A 152 -4.13 -5.60 15.85
N GLN A 153 -5.22 -6.29 16.19
CA GLN A 153 -5.27 -7.75 16.22
C GLN A 153 -5.07 -8.38 14.84
N GLY A 154 -5.73 -7.83 13.80
CA GLY A 154 -5.55 -8.29 12.42
C GLY A 154 -4.12 -8.12 11.91
N VAL A 155 -3.48 -6.98 12.21
CA VAL A 155 -2.07 -6.74 11.86
C VAL A 155 -1.15 -7.72 12.60
N ALA A 156 -1.41 -7.99 13.88
CA ALA A 156 -0.64 -8.97 14.64
C ALA A 156 -0.72 -10.39 14.04
N MET A 157 -1.90 -10.80 13.54
CA MET A 157 -2.07 -12.06 12.83
C MET A 157 -1.25 -12.12 11.53
N ILE A 158 -1.21 -11.01 10.77
CA ILE A 158 -0.40 -10.92 9.55
C ILE A 158 1.09 -11.03 9.88
N VAL A 159 1.57 -10.32 10.90
CA VAL A 159 2.96 -10.41 11.36
C VAL A 159 3.31 -11.84 11.76
N ALA A 160 2.43 -12.51 12.51
CA ALA A 160 2.64 -13.91 12.89
C ALA A 160 2.69 -14.85 11.69
N GLY A 161 1.82 -14.66 10.69
CA GLY A 161 1.83 -15.44 9.45
C GLY A 161 3.12 -15.25 8.64
N LEU A 162 3.59 -14.00 8.51
CA LEU A 162 4.85 -13.70 7.82
C LEU A 162 6.07 -14.29 8.53
N LEU A 163 6.08 -14.30 9.86
CA LEU A 163 7.14 -14.93 10.66
C LEU A 163 7.12 -16.46 10.59
N ALA A 164 6.00 -17.07 10.20
CA ALA A 164 5.89 -18.51 10.04
C ALA A 164 6.27 -19.00 8.63
N GLU A 165 6.14 -18.13 7.62
CA GLU A 165 6.49 -18.45 6.23
C GLU A 165 7.98 -18.16 5.89
N GLY A 166 8.67 -17.33 6.68
CA GLY A 166 10.09 -16.96 6.50
C GLY A 166 11.01 -17.53 7.57
#